data_AF-A0A2M6YCH3-F1
#
_entry.id   AF-A0A2M6YCH3-F1
#
_cell.length_a   1.000
_cell.length_b   1.000
_cell.length_c   1.000
_cell.angle_alpha   90.00
_cell.angle_beta   90.00
_cell.angle_gamma   90.00
#
_symmetry.space_group_name_H-M   'P 1'
#
loop_
_entity.id
_entity.type
_entity.pdbx_description
1 polymer ?
#
loop_
_entity_poly.entity_id
_entity_poly.type
_entity_poly.pdbx_seq_one_letter_code
_entity_poly.pdbx_strand_id
1 'polypeptide(L)'
;MAEITATEISKLRQKTGLPMMEVKSALVEADGNEEKAIEILRKKGMAKSEKRADRTTSNGVIDSYVHGGRIGVLTEVLCETDFVAKNEDFKNFAHEVSLQIAASAPKYVKAEEIPADELEAEKKIYVAQVKESGKPE
;
A
#
# COMPACT_ATOMS: atom_id res chain seq x y z
N MET A 1 -19.00 -11.11 26.62
CA MET A 1 -17.81 -10.67 25.87
C MET A 1 -16.84 -11.84 25.89
N ALA A 2 -16.31 -12.27 24.75
CA ALA A 2 -15.28 -13.32 24.71
C ALA A 2 -14.11 -12.90 25.62
N GLU A 3 -13.64 -13.82 26.46
CA GLU A 3 -12.51 -13.56 27.35
C GLU A 3 -11.22 -13.63 26.53
N ILE A 4 -10.70 -12.47 26.12
CA ILE A 4 -9.50 -12.40 25.28
C ILE A 4 -8.26 -12.47 26.15
N THR A 5 -7.44 -13.49 25.92
CA THR A 5 -6.24 -13.78 26.70
C THR A 5 -5.06 -12.91 26.25
N ALA A 6 -4.11 -12.68 27.17
CA ALA A 6 -2.87 -11.95 26.85
C ALA A 6 -2.05 -12.65 25.75
N THR A 7 -2.12 -13.98 25.70
CA THR A 7 -1.43 -14.80 24.69
C THR A 7 -1.98 -14.56 23.29
N GLU A 8 -3.30 -14.49 23.11
CA GLU A 8 -3.94 -14.21 21.82
C GLU A 8 -3.59 -12.81 21.30
N ILE A 9 -3.61 -11.81 22.19
CA ILE A 9 -3.23 -10.43 21.85
C ILE A 9 -1.75 -10.40 21.43
N SER A 10 -0.87 -11.07 22.19
CA SER A 10 0.57 -11.13 21.88
C SER A 10 0.83 -11.79 20.52
N LYS A 11 0.16 -12.92 20.24
CA LYS A 11 0.27 -13.66 18.97
C LYS A 11 -0.15 -12.79 17.78
N LEU A 12 -1.32 -12.14 17.85
CA LEU A 12 -1.79 -11.29 16.75
C LEU A 12 -0.94 -10.02 16.61
N ARG A 13 -0.43 -9.46 17.71
CA ARG A 13 0.50 -8.34 17.67
C ARG A 13 1.82 -8.70 16.97
N GLN A 14 2.40 -9.86 17.27
CA GLN A 14 3.63 -10.30 16.60
C GLN A 14 3.43 -10.47 15.09
N LYS A 15 2.27 -10.96 14.66
CA LYS A 15 1.94 -11.09 13.23
C LYS A 15 1.73 -9.74 12.52
N THR A 16 1.12 -8.77 13.20
CA THR A 16 0.67 -7.51 12.57
C THR A 16 1.62 -6.34 12.79
N GLY A 17 2.49 -6.41 13.80
CA GLY A 17 3.35 -5.30 14.22
C GLY A 17 2.60 -4.11 14.84
N LEU A 18 1.29 -4.21 15.04
CA LEU A 18 0.45 -3.09 15.47
C LEU A 18 0.51 -2.85 16.99
N PRO A 19 0.14 -1.65 17.48
CA PRO A 19 0.12 -1.36 18.92
C PRO A 19 -0.82 -2.30 19.69
N MET A 20 -0.39 -2.71 20.88
CA MET A 20 -1.09 -3.71 21.72
C MET A 20 -2.58 -3.41 21.92
N MET A 21 -2.91 -2.15 22.17
CA MET A 21 -4.30 -1.72 22.42
C MET A 21 -5.18 -1.79 21.17
N GLU A 22 -4.60 -1.57 19.99
CA GLU A 22 -5.34 -1.69 18.72
C GLU A 22 -5.67 -3.15 18.43
N VAL A 23 -4.69 -4.03 18.64
CA VAL A 23 -4.85 -5.49 18.51
C VAL A 23 -5.90 -6.00 19.49
N LYS A 24 -5.81 -5.59 20.76
CA LYS A 24 -6.82 -5.95 21.78
C LYS A 24 -8.21 -5.45 21.39
N SER A 25 -8.34 -4.19 20.99
CA SER A 25 -9.63 -3.61 20.60
C SER A 25 -10.23 -4.33 19.39
N ALA A 26 -9.41 -4.68 18.40
CA ALA A 26 -9.88 -5.42 17.23
C ALA A 26 -10.31 -6.85 17.59
N LEU A 27 -9.59 -7.54 18.47
CA LEU A 27 -10.01 -8.85 18.97
C LEU A 27 -11.33 -8.77 19.74
N VAL A 28 -11.53 -7.74 20.57
CA VAL A 28 -12.80 -7.52 21.30
C VAL A 28 -13.97 -7.34 20.33
N GLU A 29 -13.79 -6.49 19.31
CA GLU A 29 -14.80 -6.24 18.27
C GLU A 29 -15.05 -7.46 17.37
N ALA A 30 -14.05 -8.34 17.25
CA ALA A 30 -14.14 -9.59 16.53
C ALA A 30 -14.64 -10.77 17.38
N ASP A 31 -15.01 -10.56 18.64
CA ASP A 31 -15.39 -11.61 19.59
C ASP A 31 -14.33 -12.74 19.69
N GLY A 32 -13.06 -12.39 19.63
CA GLY A 32 -11.92 -13.32 19.68
C GLY A 32 -11.56 -13.98 18.34
N ASN A 33 -12.30 -13.71 17.25
CA ASN A 33 -11.96 -14.24 15.93
C ASN A 33 -10.74 -13.52 15.31
N GLU A 34 -9.65 -14.25 15.09
CA GLU A 34 -8.38 -13.70 14.57
C GLU A 34 -8.52 -13.13 13.15
N GLU A 35 -9.21 -13.82 12.23
CA GLU A 35 -9.38 -13.39 10.83
C GLU A 35 -10.20 -12.10 10.74
N LYS A 36 -11.33 -12.05 11.43
CA LYS A 36 -12.18 -10.86 11.51
C LYS A 36 -11.45 -9.70 12.19
N ALA A 37 -10.62 -9.97 13.20
CA ALA A 37 -9.78 -8.95 13.82
C ALA A 37 -8.75 -8.37 12.82
N ILE A 38 -8.13 -9.21 11.97
CA ILE A 38 -7.22 -8.75 10.91
C ILE A 38 -7.95 -7.86 9.91
N GLU A 39 -9.16 -8.21 9.49
CA GLU A 39 -9.97 -7.37 8.60
C GLU A 39 -10.29 -6.01 9.24
N ILE A 40 -10.68 -6.00 10.51
CA ILE A 40 -10.94 -4.77 11.27
C ILE A 40 -9.67 -3.90 11.35
N LEU A 41 -8.52 -4.51 11.66
CA LEU A 41 -7.23 -3.82 11.72
C LEU A 41 -6.84 -3.24 10.36
N ARG A 42 -7.05 -3.96 9.26
CA ARG A 42 -6.82 -3.46 7.90
C ARG A 42 -7.68 -2.24 7.58
N LYS A 43 -9.00 -2.33 7.81
CA LYS A 43 -9.94 -1.21 7.59
C LYS A 43 -9.55 0.02 8.42
N LYS A 44 -9.25 -0.17 9.70
CA LYS A 44 -8.81 0.91 10.61
C LYS A 44 -7.45 1.49 10.19
N GLY A 45 -6.54 0.66 9.69
CA GLY A 45 -5.25 1.07 9.17
C GLY A 45 -5.37 1.98 7.95
N MET A 46 -6.25 1.64 7.00
CA MET A 46 -6.52 2.47 5.82
C MET A 46 -7.02 3.86 6.21
N ALA A 47 -8.03 3.93 7.09
CA ALA A 47 -8.55 5.21 7.57
C ALA A 47 -7.50 6.06 8.33
N LYS A 48 -6.53 5.43 9.00
CA LYS A 48 -5.40 6.15 9.62
C LYS A 48 -4.40 6.66 8.60
N SER A 49 -4.13 5.88 7.56
CA SER A 49 -3.26 6.27 6.46
C SER A 49 -3.80 7.50 5.75
N GLU A 50 -5.10 7.50 5.42
CA GLU A 50 -5.78 8.65 4.80
C GLU A 50 -5.64 9.93 5.63
N LYS A 51 -5.84 9.84 6.95
CA LYS A 51 -5.66 10.99 7.87
C LYS A 51 -4.23 11.52 7.96
N ARG A 52 -3.26 10.78 7.44
CA ARG A 52 -1.83 11.14 7.42
C ARG A 52 -1.34 11.51 6.03
N ALA A 53 -2.17 11.40 4.99
CA ALA A 53 -1.77 11.62 3.60
C ALA A 53 -1.24 13.04 3.34
N ASP A 54 -1.77 14.04 4.05
CA ASP A 54 -1.36 15.45 3.91
C ASP A 54 -0.14 15.83 4.76
N ARG A 55 0.44 14.89 5.52
CA ARG A 55 1.62 15.18 6.32
C ARG A 55 2.84 15.33 5.43
N THR A 56 3.67 16.31 5.75
CA THR A 56 4.95 16.51 5.06
C THR A 56 5.93 15.36 5.36
N THR A 57 6.47 14.75 4.32
CA THR A 57 7.50 13.72 4.39
C THR A 57 8.81 14.21 3.76
N SER A 58 9.68 14.82 4.57
CA SER A 58 10.94 15.42 4.08
C SER A 58 12.16 14.51 4.20
N ASN A 59 11.98 13.28 4.71
CA ASN A 59 13.01 12.25 4.79
C ASN A 59 12.62 11.07 3.89
N GLY A 60 13.51 10.12 3.65
CA GLY A 60 13.21 8.97 2.82
C GLY A 60 14.44 8.18 2.41
N VAL A 61 14.23 7.26 1.48
CA VAL A 61 15.27 6.46 0.85
C VAL A 61 15.14 6.58 -0.66
N ILE A 62 16.28 6.70 -1.32
CA ILE A 62 16.42 6.45 -2.75
C ILE A 62 16.94 5.02 -2.89
N ASP A 63 16.15 4.15 -3.51
CA ASP A 63 16.56 2.79 -3.86
C ASP A 63 16.92 2.72 -5.35
N SER A 64 17.88 1.86 -5.68
CA SER A 64 18.27 1.59 -7.07
C SER A 64 18.34 0.09 -7.31
N TYR A 65 17.69 -0.38 -8.37
CA TYR A 65 17.67 -1.79 -8.75
C TYR A 65 18.07 -1.97 -10.23
N VAL A 66 18.91 -2.98 -10.49
CA VAL A 66 19.31 -3.34 -11.85
C VAL A 66 18.97 -4.80 -12.12
N HIS A 67 18.02 -5.03 -13.03
CA HIS A 67 17.63 -6.37 -13.46
C HIS A 67 18.47 -6.81 -14.67
N GLY A 68 19.32 -7.81 -14.45
CA GLY A 68 20.08 -8.48 -15.53
C GLY A 68 20.98 -7.55 -16.36
N GLY A 69 21.39 -6.40 -15.80
CA GLY A 69 22.21 -5.40 -16.51
C GLY A 69 21.50 -4.66 -17.65
N ARG A 70 20.17 -4.80 -17.78
CA ARG A 70 19.40 -4.26 -18.92
C ARG A 70 18.32 -3.27 -18.50
N ILE A 71 17.70 -3.48 -17.34
CA ILE A 71 16.65 -2.63 -16.81
C ILE A 71 17.17 -2.02 -15.51
N GLY A 72 17.19 -0.69 -15.45
CA GLY A 72 17.52 0.07 -14.25
C GLY A 72 16.28 0.78 -13.72
N VAL A 73 16.08 0.72 -12.40
CA VAL A 73 15.02 1.42 -11.68
C VAL A 73 15.64 2.27 -10.59
N LEU A 74 15.10 3.46 -10.42
CA LEU A 74 15.43 4.41 -9.37
C LEU A 74 14.11 4.83 -8.72
N THR A 75 13.98 4.61 -7.42
CA THR A 75 12.74 4.82 -6.67
C THR A 75 13.00 5.70 -5.47
N GLU A 76 12.18 6.74 -5.28
CA GLU A 76 12.16 7.53 -4.05
C GLU A 76 10.96 7.14 -3.19
N VAL A 77 11.22 6.76 -1.93
CA VAL A 77 10.17 6.47 -0.95
C VAL A 77 10.37 7.37 0.26
N LEU A 78 9.41 8.27 0.47
CA LEU A 78 9.47 9.29 1.52
C LEU A 78 8.80 8.85 2.82
N CYS A 79 9.27 9.40 3.93
CA CYS A 79 8.74 9.24 5.28
C CYS A 79 8.96 10.52 6.11
N GLU A 80 8.35 10.58 7.29
CA GLU A 80 8.43 11.78 8.15
C GLU A 80 9.82 11.96 8.78
N THR A 81 10.50 10.87 9.18
CA THR A 81 11.73 10.95 9.99
C THR A 81 12.87 10.08 9.44
N ASP A 82 14.10 10.48 9.72
CA ASP A 82 15.30 9.73 9.32
C ASP A 82 15.43 8.37 10.06
N PHE A 83 14.89 8.27 11.27
CA PHE A 83 14.80 6.99 12.01
C PHE A 83 14.03 5.93 11.24
N VAL A 84 12.92 6.32 10.57
CA VAL A 84 12.16 5.41 9.71
C VAL A 84 12.93 5.11 8.43
N ALA A 85 13.52 6.12 7.78
CA ALA A 85 14.33 5.92 6.58
C ALA A 85 15.50 4.93 6.79
N LYS A 86 16.07 4.89 8.00
CA LYS A 86 17.16 3.98 8.36
C LYS A 86 16.72 2.57 8.74
N ASN A 87 15.42 2.34 8.93
CA ASN A 87 14.87 1.04 9.30
C ASN A 87 14.98 0.05 8.12
N GLU A 88 15.42 -1.18 8.41
CA GLU A 88 15.63 -2.21 7.37
C GLU A 88 14.33 -2.64 6.67
N ASP A 89 13.21 -2.73 7.39
CA ASP A 89 11.91 -3.06 6.78
C ASP A 89 11.47 -1.96 5.80
N PHE A 90 11.75 -0.69 6.10
CA PHE A 90 11.45 0.42 5.20
C PHE A 90 12.32 0.40 3.93
N LYS A 91 13.61 0.08 4.06
CA LYS A 91 14.51 -0.10 2.90
C LYS A 91 14.10 -1.29 2.05
N ASN A 92 13.76 -2.42 2.69
CA ASN A 92 13.26 -3.61 2.00
C ASN A 92 11.97 -3.30 1.24
N PHE A 93 11.05 -2.55 1.84
CA PHE A 93 9.85 -2.08 1.15
C PHE A 93 10.17 -1.25 -0.09
N ALA A 94 11.07 -0.26 0.01
CA ALA A 94 11.49 0.54 -1.14
C ALA A 94 12.12 -0.33 -2.25
N HIS A 95 12.91 -1.33 -1.87
CA HIS A 95 13.48 -2.30 -2.81
C HIS A 95 12.40 -3.13 -3.52
N GLU A 96 11.43 -3.66 -2.77
CA GLU A 96 10.30 -4.42 -3.35
C GLU A 96 9.49 -3.57 -4.33
N VAL A 97 9.30 -2.28 -4.03
CA VAL A 97 8.68 -1.34 -4.97
C VAL A 97 9.52 -1.22 -6.25
N SER A 98 10.85 -1.09 -6.15
CA SER A 98 11.74 -1.07 -7.32
C SER A 98 11.65 -2.35 -8.16
N LEU A 99 11.56 -3.52 -7.52
CA LEU A 99 11.35 -4.80 -8.21
C LEU A 99 10.03 -4.81 -8.98
N GLN A 100 8.95 -4.33 -8.36
CA GLN A 100 7.63 -4.24 -8.98
C GLN A 100 7.63 -3.28 -10.17
N ILE A 101 8.28 -2.12 -10.05
CA ILE A 101 8.44 -1.15 -11.15
C ILE A 101 9.23 -1.78 -12.31
N ALA A 102 10.31 -2.51 -12.02
CA ALA A 102 11.09 -3.18 -13.06
C ALA A 102 10.25 -4.20 -13.86
N ALA A 103 9.31 -4.87 -13.20
CA ALA A 103 8.45 -5.88 -13.82
C ALA A 103 7.25 -5.27 -14.56
N SER A 104 6.66 -4.19 -14.05
CA SER A 104 5.40 -3.63 -14.55
C SER A 104 5.56 -2.38 -15.43
N ALA A 105 6.71 -1.70 -15.37
CA ALA A 105 7.02 -0.47 -16.10
C ALA A 105 5.87 0.57 -16.08
N PRO A 106 5.37 0.96 -14.90
CA PRO A 106 4.27 1.93 -14.79
C PRO A 106 4.72 3.29 -15.32
N LYS A 107 3.80 4.02 -15.98
CA LYS A 107 4.06 5.38 -16.46
C LYS A 107 3.85 6.46 -15.40
N TYR A 108 2.95 6.22 -14.46
CA TYR A 108 2.49 7.19 -13.46
C TYR A 108 2.43 6.54 -12.08
N VAL A 109 2.64 7.33 -11.03
CA VAL A 109 2.58 6.86 -9.64
C VAL A 109 1.13 6.92 -9.15
N LYS A 110 0.37 7.92 -9.58
CA LYS A 110 -1.03 8.12 -9.19
C LYS A 110 -1.93 8.32 -10.41
N ALA A 111 -3.22 8.03 -10.25
CA ALA A 111 -4.19 8.18 -11.31
C ALA A 111 -4.38 9.65 -11.73
N GLU A 112 -4.22 10.58 -10.79
CA GLU A 112 -4.37 12.02 -11.02
C GLU A 112 -3.20 12.62 -11.82
N GLU A 113 -2.08 11.91 -11.95
CA GLU A 113 -0.92 12.33 -12.75
C GLU A 113 -1.12 12.03 -14.25
N ILE A 114 -2.16 11.26 -14.60
CA ILE A 114 -2.46 10.93 -15.99
C ILE A 114 -2.98 12.18 -16.72
N PRO A 115 -2.32 12.64 -17.80
CA PRO A 115 -2.78 13.78 -18.58
C PRO A 115 -4.19 13.56 -19.13
N ALA A 116 -5.01 14.61 -19.05
CA ALA A 116 -6.42 14.54 -19.47
C ALA A 116 -6.57 14.16 -20.94
N ASP A 117 -5.67 14.62 -21.79
CA ASP A 117 -5.60 14.31 -23.22
C ASP A 117 -5.27 12.83 -23.48
N GLU A 118 -4.31 12.23 -22.76
CA GLU A 118 -4.04 10.79 -22.84
C GLU A 118 -5.26 9.97 -22.39
N LEU A 119 -5.88 10.37 -21.28
CA LEU A 119 -7.06 9.69 -20.75
C LEU A 119 -8.26 9.77 -21.70
N GLU A 120 -8.52 10.93 -22.29
CA GLU A 120 -9.60 11.13 -23.26
C GLU A 120 -9.34 10.38 -24.56
N ALA A 121 -8.10 10.36 -25.05
CA ALA A 121 -7.72 9.60 -26.23
C ALA A 121 -7.99 8.11 -26.01
N GLU A 122 -7.55 7.56 -24.88
CA GLU A 122 -7.73 6.15 -24.55
C GLU A 122 -9.22 5.80 -24.37
N LYS A 123 -10.00 6.67 -23.70
CA LYS A 123 -11.46 6.50 -23.57
C LYS A 123 -12.16 6.44 -24.92
N LYS A 124 -11.77 7.29 -25.88
CA LYS A 124 -12.36 7.27 -27.24
C LYS A 124 -12.09 5.94 -27.95
N ILE A 125 -10.88 5.41 -27.81
CA ILE A 125 -10.50 4.10 -28.38
C ILE A 125 -11.38 3.00 -27.77
N TYR A 126 -11.51 2.94 -26.44
CA TYR A 126 -12.34 1.94 -25.78
C TYR A 126 -13.83 2.05 -26.14
N VAL A 127 -14.38 3.26 -26.23
CA VAL A 127 -15.78 3.46 -26.65
C VAL A 127 -15.99 2.99 -28.09
N ALA A 128 -15.05 3.26 -29.00
CA ALA A 128 -15.13 2.77 -30.38
C ALA A 128 -15.12 1.23 -30.43
N GLN A 129 -14.23 0.57 -29.68
CA GLN A 129 -14.17 -0.89 -29.59
C GLN A 129 -15.47 -1.50 -29.04
N VAL A 130 -16.07 -0.88 -28.02
CA VAL A 130 -17.35 -1.36 -27.45
C VAL A 130 -18.47 -1.23 -28.47
N LYS A 131 -18.55 -0.11 -29.20
CA LYS A 131 -19.53 0.10 -30.27
C LYS A 131 -19.38 -0.91 -31.41
N GLU A 132 -18.15 -1.22 -31.80
CA GLU A 132 -17.86 -2.25 -32.81
C GLU A 132 -18.19 -3.67 -32.33
N SER A 133 -18.13 -3.92 -31.01
CA SER A 133 -18.44 -5.23 -30.43
C SER A 133 -19.94 -5.54 -30.31
N GLY A 134 -20.83 -4.60 -30.69
CA GLY A 134 -22.29 -4.81 -30.73
C GLY A 134 -22.97 -4.89 -29.36
N LYS A 135 -22.28 -4.52 -28.27
CA LYS A 135 -22.88 -4.41 -26.93
C LYS A 135 -23.64 -3.09 -26.78
N PRO A 136 -24.79 -3.06 -26.07
CA PRO A 136 -25.54 -1.83 -25.81
C PRO A 136 -24.69 -0.80 -25.04
N GLU A 137 -24.97 0.49 -25.28
CA GLU A 137 -24.24 1.65 -24.70
C GLU A 137 -24.15 1.64 -23.18
#